data_AF-A0A2A4YHP5-F1
#
_entry.id   AF-A0A2A4YHP5-F1
#
_cell.length_a   1.000
_cell.length_b   1.000
_cell.length_c   1.000
_cell.angle_alpha   90.00
_cell.angle_beta   90.00
_cell.angle_gamma   90.00
#
_symmetry.space_group_name_H-M   'P 1'
#
loop_
_entity.id
_entity.type
_entity.pdbx_description
1 polymer ?
#
loop_
_entity_poly.entity_id
_entity_poly.type
_entity_poly.pdbx_seq_one_letter_code
_entity_poly.pdbx_strand_id
1 'polypeptide(L)'
;MQDRRTILNLLNKFSNDHKNISWKMKCSSSDGMGTTINQIKIVAQPGNRTIGIFSYRVETGIVSFCLYKKLKKTKSENIVDMLLDMMNYSKGETII
;
A
#
# COMPACT_ATOMS: atom_id res chain seq x y z
N MET A 1 14.76 8.92 -3.53
CA MET A 1 13.89 9.79 -2.70
C MET A 1 12.57 10.19 -3.38
N GLN A 2 12.39 9.98 -4.70
CA GLN A 2 11.16 10.31 -5.42
C GLN A 2 9.97 9.37 -5.12
N ASP A 3 10.22 8.09 -4.84
CA ASP A 3 9.13 7.10 -4.68
C ASP A 3 8.24 7.35 -3.47
N ARG A 4 8.77 7.89 -2.37
CA ARG A 4 7.97 8.15 -1.16
C ARG A 4 6.87 9.18 -1.41
N ARG A 5 7.15 10.25 -2.15
CA ARG A 5 6.15 11.27 -2.48
C ARG A 5 5.05 10.68 -3.37
N THR A 6 5.44 9.88 -4.36
CA THR A 6 4.50 9.17 -5.25
C THR A 6 3.59 8.24 -4.46
N ILE A 7 4.14 7.42 -3.58
CA ILE A 7 3.36 6.51 -2.71
C ILE A 7 2.34 7.29 -1.87
N LEU A 8 2.77 8.38 -1.20
CA LEU A 8 1.87 9.21 -0.39
C LEU A 8 0.76 9.85 -1.23
N ASN A 9 1.09 10.36 -2.42
CA ASN A 9 0.11 10.94 -3.33
C ASN A 9 -0.93 9.90 -3.79
N LEU A 10 -0.50 8.69 -4.13
CA LEU A 10 -1.40 7.61 -4.55
C LEU A 10 -2.33 7.19 -3.40
N LEU A 11 -1.80 7.03 -2.19
CA LEU A 11 -2.59 6.67 -1.02
C LEU A 11 -3.60 7.75 -0.63
N ASN A 12 -3.19 9.02 -0.67
CA ASN A 12 -4.09 10.15 -0.44
C ASN A 12 -5.18 10.23 -1.51
N LYS A 13 -4.81 10.05 -2.78
CA LYS A 13 -5.78 10.00 -3.88
C LYS A 13 -6.80 8.87 -3.68
N PHE A 14 -6.33 7.68 -3.34
CA PHE A 14 -7.20 6.52 -3.10
C PHE A 14 -8.20 6.77 -1.95
N SER A 15 -7.75 7.38 -0.85
CA SER A 15 -8.58 7.76 0.29
C SER A 15 -9.60 8.86 -0.06
N ASN A 16 -9.22 9.82 -0.91
CA ASN A 16 -10.14 10.86 -1.38
C ASN A 16 -11.19 10.32 -2.35
N ASP A 17 -10.80 9.39 -3.23
CA ASP A 17 -11.67 8.79 -4.23
C ASP A 17 -12.70 7.80 -3.60
N HIS A 18 -12.42 7.26 -2.40
CA HIS A 18 -13.30 6.30 -1.71
C HIS A 18 -13.66 6.76 -0.29
N LYS A 19 -14.94 7.14 -0.10
CA LYS A 19 -15.46 7.50 1.22
C LYS A 19 -15.18 6.38 2.23
N ASN A 20 -14.79 6.77 3.43
CA ASN A 20 -14.51 5.89 4.56
C ASN A 20 -13.29 4.95 4.40
N ILE A 21 -12.42 5.20 3.42
CA ILE A 21 -11.13 4.52 3.34
C ILE A 21 -10.05 5.46 3.85
N SER A 22 -9.17 4.96 4.72
CA SER A 22 -7.95 5.65 5.14
C SER A 22 -6.76 4.71 5.06
N TRP A 23 -5.55 5.25 5.25
CA TRP A 23 -4.32 4.48 5.21
C TRP A 23 -3.41 4.84 6.38
N LYS A 24 -2.56 3.89 6.77
CA LYS A 24 -1.51 4.06 7.78
C LYS A 24 -0.21 3.49 7.25
N MET A 25 0.91 4.19 7.44
CA MET A 25 2.23 3.71 7.08
C MET A 25 3.11 3.63 8.33
N LYS A 26 3.82 2.53 8.52
CA LYS A 26 4.81 2.36 9.59
C LYS A 26 6.10 1.76 9.06
N CYS A 27 7.23 2.22 9.59
CA CYS A 27 8.48 1.47 9.48
C CYS A 27 8.35 0.22 10.36
N SER A 28 8.48 -0.97 9.76
CA SER A 28 8.29 -2.25 10.47
C SER A 28 9.61 -2.88 10.92
N SER A 29 10.70 -2.62 10.20
CA SER A 29 12.05 -3.01 10.61
C SER A 29 13.09 -2.18 9.85
N SER A 30 14.20 -1.88 10.50
CA SER A 30 15.46 -1.54 9.86
C SER A 30 16.51 -2.45 10.46
N ASP A 31 17.19 -3.25 9.63
CA ASP A 31 18.12 -4.29 10.11
C ASP A 31 19.52 -3.75 10.45
N GLY A 32 19.71 -2.43 10.39
CA GLY A 32 21.02 -1.79 10.62
C GLY A 32 22.05 -2.05 9.52
N MET A 33 21.75 -2.93 8.56
CA MET A 33 22.58 -3.27 7.39
C MET A 33 22.09 -2.60 6.10
N GLY A 34 21.12 -1.69 6.20
CA GLY A 34 20.62 -0.90 5.08
C GLY A 34 19.36 -1.44 4.42
N THR A 35 18.68 -2.44 5.01
CA THR A 35 17.33 -2.83 4.58
C THR A 35 16.30 -2.21 5.51
N THR A 36 15.47 -1.32 4.96
CA THR A 36 14.32 -0.75 5.69
C THR A 36 13.04 -1.30 5.08
N ILE A 37 12.16 -1.87 5.90
CA ILE A 37 10.86 -2.37 5.47
C ILE A 37 9.78 -1.43 5.97
N ASN A 38 9.06 -0.81 5.03
CA ASN A 38 7.85 -0.07 5.32
C ASN A 38 6.63 -0.96 5.11
N GLN A 39 5.63 -0.79 5.97
CA GLN A 39 4.33 -1.42 5.84
C GLN A 39 3.25 -0.35 5.71
N ILE A 40 2.44 -0.49 4.66
CA ILE A 40 1.23 0.29 4.42
C ILE A 40 0.03 -0.59 4.78
N LYS A 41 -0.90 -0.03 5.54
CA LYS A 41 -2.21 -0.62 5.82
C LYS A 41 -3.30 0.24 5.21
N ILE A 42 -4.23 -0.39 4.50
CA ILE A 42 -5.47 0.22 4.03
C ILE A 42 -6.57 -0.16 5.01
N VAL A 43 -7.32 0.83 5.48
CA VAL A 43 -8.25 0.72 6.59
C VAL A 43 -9.63 1.21 6.16
N ALA A 44 -10.64 0.35 6.27
CA ALA A 44 -12.03 0.70 6.08
C ALA A 44 -12.67 1.24 7.37
N GLN A 45 -13.55 2.22 7.23
CA GLN A 45 -14.34 2.86 8.27
C GLN A 45 -15.84 2.75 7.95
N PRO A 46 -16.73 2.90 8.95
CA PRO A 46 -16.44 2.83 10.37
C PRO A 46 -15.99 1.42 10.79
N GLY A 47 -15.09 1.31 11.79
CA GLY A 47 -14.67 0.02 12.36
C GLY A 47 -13.18 -0.29 12.28
N ASN A 48 -12.37 0.59 11.69
CA ASN A 48 -10.90 0.48 11.64
C ASN A 48 -10.42 -0.91 11.16
N ARG A 49 -11.16 -1.51 10.22
CA ARG A 49 -10.88 -2.84 9.67
C ARG A 49 -9.74 -2.74 8.66
N THR A 50 -8.68 -3.51 8.84
CA THR A 50 -7.62 -3.61 7.82
C THR A 50 -8.12 -4.44 6.64
N ILE A 51 -8.19 -3.83 5.46
CA ILE A 51 -8.61 -4.48 4.21
C ILE A 51 -7.45 -4.65 3.23
N GLY A 52 -6.30 -4.02 3.53
CA GLY A 52 -5.10 -4.05 2.72
C GLY A 52 -3.83 -3.99 3.55
N ILE A 53 -2.80 -4.75 3.17
CA ILE A 53 -1.45 -4.66 3.73
C ILE A 53 -0.44 -4.83 2.60
N PHE A 54 0.48 -3.86 2.49
CA PHE A 54 1.63 -3.94 1.60
C PHE A 54 2.89 -3.74 2.43
N SER A 55 3.87 -4.64 2.30
CA SER A 55 5.21 -4.45 2.88
C SER A 55 6.24 -4.41 1.77
N TYR A 56 7.12 -3.41 1.80
CA TYR A 56 8.10 -3.16 0.75
C TYR A 56 9.41 -2.66 1.32
N ARG A 57 10.51 -2.95 0.61
CA ARG A 57 11.84 -2.41 0.94
C ARG A 57 11.90 -0.96 0.48
N VAL A 58 12.28 -0.04 1.37
CA VAL A 58 12.28 1.40 1.09
C VAL A 58 13.33 1.75 0.04
N GLU A 59 14.45 1.04 0.04
CA GLU A 59 15.60 1.30 -0.82
C GLU A 59 15.33 0.94 -2.28
N THR A 60 14.53 -0.11 -2.52
CA THR A 60 14.29 -0.63 -3.87
C THR A 60 12.84 -0.49 -4.33
N GLY A 61 11.92 -0.17 -3.42
CA GLY A 61 10.48 -0.16 -3.72
C GLY A 61 9.87 -1.57 -3.88
N ILE A 62 10.67 -2.64 -3.81
CA ILE A 62 10.20 -4.00 -4.10
C ILE A 62 9.28 -4.50 -2.97
N VAL A 63 8.12 -5.01 -3.35
CA VAL A 63 7.11 -5.54 -2.44
C VAL A 63 7.46 -6.96 -2.01
N SER A 64 7.66 -7.14 -0.71
CA SER A 64 7.88 -8.45 -0.09
C SER A 64 6.57 -9.13 0.28
N PHE A 65 5.51 -8.37 0.57
CA PHE A 65 4.21 -8.89 0.98
C PHE A 65 3.06 -8.02 0.47
N CYS A 66 2.01 -8.67 -0.04
CA CYS A 66 0.76 -8.02 -0.46
C CYS A 66 -0.43 -8.86 0.01
N LEU A 67 -1.37 -8.19 0.67
CA LEU A 67 -2.70 -8.71 0.99
C LEU A 67 -3.71 -7.61 0.67
N TYR A 68 -4.46 -7.74 -0.42
CA TYR A 68 -5.59 -6.88 -0.70
C TYR A 68 -6.55 -7.60 -1.66
N LYS A 69 -7.75 -7.94 -1.19
CA LYS A 69 -8.72 -8.74 -1.96
C LYS A 69 -8.06 -9.94 -2.66
N LYS A 70 -8.11 -9.98 -4.01
CA LYS A 70 -7.52 -11.04 -4.84
C LYS A 70 -6.22 -10.60 -5.54
N LEU A 71 -5.65 -9.43 -5.21
CA LEU A 71 -4.39 -8.96 -5.78
C LEU A 71 -3.25 -9.90 -5.37
N LYS A 72 -2.52 -10.39 -6.36
CA LYS A 72 -1.35 -11.23 -6.18
C LYS A 72 -0.13 -10.44 -6.63
N LYS A 73 0.90 -10.43 -5.80
CA LYS A 73 2.20 -9.91 -6.22
C LYS A 73 2.92 -10.93 -7.10
N THR A 74 3.73 -10.46 -8.04
CA THR A 74 4.75 -11.29 -8.70
C THR A 74 6.09 -11.24 -7.94
N LYS A 75 7.19 -11.76 -8.51
CA LYS A 75 8.48 -11.91 -7.81
C LYS A 75 9.18 -10.57 -7.50
N SER A 76 8.93 -9.52 -8.29
CA SER A 76 9.73 -8.28 -8.25
C SER A 76 8.92 -7.01 -8.47
N GLU A 77 7.64 -7.02 -8.11
CA GLU A 77 6.77 -5.85 -8.29
C GLU A 77 7.13 -4.68 -7.38
N ASN A 78 7.11 -3.48 -7.97
CA ASN A 78 7.31 -2.23 -7.25
C ASN A 78 6.03 -1.83 -6.50
N ILE A 79 6.19 -1.19 -5.35
CA ILE A 79 5.08 -0.71 -4.54
C ILE A 79 4.19 0.29 -5.28
N VAL A 80 4.75 1.12 -6.16
CA VAL A 80 3.98 2.07 -6.96
C VAL A 80 3.03 1.31 -7.90
N ASP A 81 3.53 0.30 -8.60
CA ASP A 81 2.72 -0.53 -9.50
C ASP A 81 1.62 -1.25 -8.73
N MET A 82 1.95 -1.85 -7.58
CA MET A 82 0.96 -2.53 -6.72
C MET A 82 -0.14 -1.59 -6.21
N LEU A 83 0.19 -0.34 -5.92
CA LEU A 83 -0.81 0.66 -5.51
C LEU A 83 -1.67 1.10 -6.70
N LEU A 84 -1.09 1.25 -7.90
CA LEU A 84 -1.85 1.53 -9.11
C LEU A 84 -2.81 0.38 -9.46
N ASP A 85 -2.35 -0.87 -9.35
CA ASP A 85 -3.17 -2.06 -9.54
C ASP A 85 -4.30 -2.14 -8.51
N MET A 86 -4.02 -1.82 -7.25
CA MET A 86 -5.05 -1.72 -6.21
C MET A 86 -6.11 -0.67 -6.54
N MET A 87 -5.67 0.51 -6.99
CA MET A 87 -6.59 1.58 -7.38
C MET A 87 -7.42 1.17 -8.61
N ASN A 88 -6.81 0.54 -9.61
CA ASN A 88 -7.49 0.05 -10.80
C ASN A 88 -8.48 -1.06 -10.48
N TYR A 89 -8.10 -2.01 -9.62
CA TYR A 89 -8.99 -3.07 -9.14
C TYR A 89 -10.22 -2.50 -8.43
N SER A 90 -10.04 -1.38 -7.73
CA SER A 90 -11.13 -0.74 -6.96
C SER A 90 -12.01 0.19 -7.81
N LYS A 91 -11.64 0.48 -9.07
CA LYS A 91 -12.48 1.31 -9.95
C LYS A 91 -13.77 0.58 -10.25
N GLY A 92 -14.89 1.16 -9.82
CA GLY A 92 -16.23 0.63 -10.05
C GLY A 92 -16.75 -0.32 -8.97
N GLU A 93 -15.96 -0.60 -7.92
CA GLU A 93 -16.42 -1.41 -6.78
C GLU A 93 -16.70 -0.51 -5.56
N THR A 94 -17.88 -0.64 -4.94
CA THR A 94 -18.11 -0.11 -3.59
C THR A 94 -17.25 -0.91 -2.62
N ILE A 95 -16.24 -0.29 -2.03
CA ILE A 95 -15.42 -0.91 -0.98
C ILE A 95 -16.25 -0.86 0.32
N ILE A 96 -16.81 -1.99 0.72
CA ILE A 96 -17.63 -2.19 1.94
C ILE A 96 -16.92 -3.14 2.92
#